data_AF-A0A2H9QTS7-F1
#
_entry.id   AF-A0A2H9QTS7-F1
#
_cell.length_a   1.000
_cell.length_b   1.000
_cell.length_c   1.000
_cell.angle_alpha   90.00
_cell.angle_beta   90.00
_cell.angle_gamma   90.00
#
_symmetry.space_group_name_H-M   'P 1'
#
loop_
_entity.id
_entity.type
_entity.pdbx_description
1 polymer ?
#
loop_
_entity_poly.entity_id
_entity_poly.type
_entity_poly.pdbx_seq_one_letter_code
_entity_poly.pdbx_strand_id
1 'polypeptide(L)'
;GYIRGTKDIDIWVEPKKENIKKLYDLFSKMNYVPTMHKTAEEFIKADGKHVIWLAYGFQVDVWVKSKEFTFEGLWKHRVKRSFGNIPCYYVSIHDLIKMKKETGRPKDLIDVKVLKKIKKKNIKIV
;
A
#
# COMPACT_ATOMS: atom_id res chain seq x y z
N GLY A 1 10.22 -3.93 8.65
CA GLY A 1 9.71 -5.17 9.27
C GLY A 1 10.81 -6.18 9.30
N TYR A 2 10.49 -7.47 9.24
CA TYR A 2 11.48 -8.51 8.95
C TYR A 2 11.89 -8.40 7.47
N ILE A 3 13.18 -8.26 7.19
CA ILE A 3 13.70 -8.09 5.83
C ILE A 3 13.58 -9.41 5.08
N ARG A 4 12.95 -9.38 3.91
CA ARG A 4 12.75 -10.51 3.01
C ARG A 4 12.51 -9.99 1.59
N GLY A 5 12.76 -10.83 0.59
CA GLY A 5 12.33 -10.54 -0.78
C GLY A 5 10.80 -10.45 -0.86
N THR A 6 10.31 -9.54 -1.69
CA THR A 6 8.87 -9.45 -2.02
C THR A 6 8.67 -9.41 -3.52
N LYS A 7 7.55 -9.94 -4.00
CA LYS A 7 7.16 -9.95 -5.42
C LYS A 7 6.02 -8.97 -5.73
N ASP A 8 5.63 -8.19 -4.73
CA ASP A 8 4.53 -7.25 -4.77
C ASP A 8 4.95 -5.86 -4.22
N ILE A 9 4.18 -4.84 -4.59
CA ILE A 9 4.19 -3.52 -3.95
C ILE A 9 2.77 -3.19 -3.51
N ASP A 10 2.61 -2.81 -2.25
CA ASP A 10 1.38 -2.19 -1.73
C ASP A 10 1.44 -0.66 -1.86
N ILE A 11 0.43 -0.05 -2.49
CA ILE A 11 0.24 1.40 -2.54
C ILE A 11 -1.12 1.82 -2.00
N TRP A 12 -1.16 3.00 -1.39
CA TRP A 12 -2.40 3.67 -0.99
C TRP A 12 -2.67 4.85 -1.91
N VAL A 13 -3.90 4.94 -2.42
CA VAL A 13 -4.35 6.02 -3.31
C VAL A 13 -5.56 6.71 -2.71
N GLU A 14 -5.58 8.04 -2.76
CA GLU A 14 -6.72 8.81 -2.29
C GLU A 14 -7.97 8.50 -3.14
N PRO A 15 -9.12 8.17 -2.53
CA PRO A 15 -10.33 7.68 -3.22
C PRO A 15 -11.10 8.78 -3.97
N LYS A 16 -10.41 9.69 -4.66
CA LYS A 16 -11.01 10.67 -5.56
C LYS A 16 -11.13 10.08 -6.97
N LYS A 17 -12.26 10.32 -7.62
CA LYS A 17 -12.56 9.82 -8.97
C LYS A 17 -11.44 10.13 -9.96
N GLU A 18 -10.86 11.33 -9.87
CA GLU A 18 -9.77 11.79 -10.73
C GLU A 18 -8.49 10.98 -10.51
N ASN A 19 -8.18 10.62 -9.26
CA ASN A 19 -7.01 9.81 -8.93
C ASN A 19 -7.18 8.36 -9.40
N ILE A 20 -8.38 7.79 -9.24
CA ILE A 20 -8.68 6.45 -9.74
C ILE A 20 -8.56 6.42 -11.26
N LYS A 21 -9.11 7.40 -11.98
CA LYS A 21 -8.97 7.48 -13.44
C LYS A 21 -7.51 7.54 -13.88
N LYS A 22 -6.72 8.44 -13.28
CA LYS A 22 -5.28 8.55 -13.56
C LYS A 22 -4.53 7.24 -13.30
N LEU A 23 -4.90 6.51 -12.25
CA LEU A 23 -4.31 5.22 -11.91
C LEU A 23 -4.60 4.17 -13.00
N TYR A 24 -5.86 4.04 -13.42
CA TYR A 24 -6.25 3.10 -14.48
C TYR A 24 -5.57 3.45 -15.81
N ASP A 25 -5.53 4.74 -16.17
CA ASP A 25 -4.83 5.19 -17.38
C ASP A 25 -3.34 4.88 -17.33
N LEU A 26 -2.68 5.11 -16.19
CA LEU A 26 -1.26 4.82 -16.00
C LEU A 26 -0.97 3.33 -16.14
N PHE A 27 -1.70 2.48 -15.42
CA PHE A 27 -1.46 1.05 -15.46
C PHE A 27 -1.80 0.41 -16.80
N SER A 28 -2.85 0.89 -17.47
CA SER A 28 -3.15 0.50 -18.85
C SER A 28 -1.98 0.81 -19.79
N LYS A 29 -1.41 2.02 -19.72
CA LYS A 29 -0.21 2.40 -20.50
C LYS A 29 1.02 1.55 -20.20
N MET A 30 1.12 1.01 -19.00
CA MET A 30 2.22 0.15 -18.55
C MET A 30 1.95 -1.35 -18.79
N ASN A 31 0.86 -1.71 -19.47
CA ASN A 31 0.41 -3.09 -19.68
C ASN A 31 0.15 -3.88 -18.37
N TYR A 32 -0.20 -3.17 -17.30
CA TYR A 32 -0.76 -3.79 -16.10
C TYR A 32 -2.24 -4.04 -16.30
N VAL A 33 -2.71 -5.20 -15.84
CA VAL A 33 -4.11 -5.61 -15.94
C VAL A 33 -4.68 -5.80 -14.54
N PRO A 34 -5.84 -5.21 -14.22
CA PRO A 34 -6.48 -5.40 -12.93
C PRO A 34 -7.10 -6.81 -12.87
N THR A 35 -6.98 -7.48 -11.73
CA THR A 35 -7.58 -8.81 -11.52
C THR A 35 -9.10 -8.76 -11.38
N MET A 36 -9.65 -7.59 -11.02
CA MET A 36 -11.07 -7.32 -10.86
C MET A 36 -11.35 -5.84 -11.14
N HIS A 37 -12.60 -5.50 -11.48
CA HIS A 37 -13.00 -4.15 -11.88
C HIS A 37 -12.13 -3.63 -13.04
N LYS A 38 -12.45 -4.03 -14.28
CA LYS A 38 -11.60 -3.79 -15.45
C LYS A 38 -11.47 -2.31 -15.81
N THR A 39 -12.39 -1.49 -15.33
CA THR A 39 -12.44 -0.04 -15.57
C THR A 39 -12.50 0.74 -14.26
N ALA A 40 -12.08 2.01 -14.31
CA ALA A 40 -12.19 2.93 -13.17
C ALA A 40 -13.65 3.08 -12.72
N GLU A 41 -14.57 3.12 -13.68
CA GLU A 41 -16.02 3.21 -13.45
C GLU A 41 -16.55 1.99 -12.71
N GLU A 42 -16.17 0.77 -13.10
CA GLU A 42 -16.53 -0.46 -12.39
C GLU A 42 -16.01 -0.46 -10.95
N PHE A 43 -14.78 -0.03 -10.74
CA PHE A 43 -14.16 0.01 -9.42
C PHE A 43 -14.87 0.98 -8.49
N ILE A 44 -15.15 2.19 -8.98
CA ILE A 44 -15.86 3.22 -8.22
C ILE A 44 -17.31 2.77 -7.93
N LYS A 45 -18.02 2.22 -8.92
CA LYS A 45 -19.41 1.76 -8.76
C LYS A 45 -19.54 0.65 -7.71
N ALA A 46 -18.52 -0.21 -7.62
CA ALA A 46 -18.48 -1.31 -6.64
C ALA A 46 -18.07 -0.86 -5.23
N ASP A 47 -17.89 0.44 -4.98
CA ASP A 47 -17.31 0.96 -3.75
C ASP A 47 -15.94 0.31 -3.43
N GLY A 48 -15.16 0.07 -4.50
CA GLY A 48 -13.92 -0.69 -4.49
C GLY A 48 -12.96 -0.20 -3.41
N LYS A 49 -12.43 -1.16 -2.62
CA LYS A 49 -11.51 -0.89 -1.49
C LYS A 49 -10.06 -1.19 -1.84
N HIS A 50 -9.87 -2.23 -2.65
CA HIS A 50 -8.58 -2.78 -3.05
C HIS A 50 -8.70 -3.42 -4.43
N VAL A 51 -7.64 -3.31 -5.24
CA VAL A 51 -7.51 -4.02 -6.52
C VAL A 51 -6.06 -4.44 -6.72
N ILE A 52 -5.87 -5.65 -7.25
CA ILE A 52 -4.57 -6.19 -7.60
C ILE A 52 -4.33 -5.96 -9.08
N TRP A 53 -3.16 -5.44 -9.43
CA TRP A 53 -2.72 -5.26 -10.81
C TRP A 53 -1.49 -6.13 -11.08
N LEU A 54 -1.48 -6.77 -12.24
CA LEU A 54 -0.42 -7.70 -12.63
C LEU A 54 0.19 -7.28 -13.96
N ALA A 55 1.53 -7.27 -14.04
CA ALA A 55 2.27 -7.24 -15.29
C ALA A 55 3.64 -7.89 -15.11
N TYR A 56 4.14 -8.61 -16.12
CA TYR A 56 5.51 -9.12 -16.16
C TYR A 56 5.96 -9.89 -14.90
N GLY A 57 5.04 -10.61 -14.25
CA GLY A 57 5.31 -11.34 -13.00
C GLY A 57 5.43 -10.47 -11.74
N PHE A 58 5.12 -9.18 -11.85
CA PHE A 58 5.08 -8.22 -10.75
C PHE A 58 3.64 -7.86 -10.37
N GLN A 59 3.40 -7.72 -9.08
CA GLN A 59 2.09 -7.42 -8.53
C GLN A 59 2.08 -6.04 -7.86
N VAL A 60 1.01 -5.26 -8.10
CA VAL A 60 0.74 -4.03 -7.36
C VAL A 60 -0.62 -4.12 -6.69
N ASP A 61 -0.61 -4.06 -5.36
CA ASP A 61 -1.79 -4.01 -4.51
C ASP A 61 -2.18 -2.56 -4.25
N VAL A 62 -3.28 -2.11 -4.85
CA VAL A 62 -3.77 -0.73 -4.67
C VAL A 62 -4.89 -0.70 -3.67
N TRP A 63 -4.67 -0.01 -2.56
CA TRP A 63 -5.66 0.24 -1.52
C TRP A 63 -6.18 1.67 -1.60
N VAL A 64 -7.49 1.87 -1.50
CA VAL A 64 -8.10 3.22 -1.42
C VAL A 64 -8.78 3.48 -0.09
N LYS A 65 -9.22 2.40 0.56
CA LYS A 65 -9.72 2.38 1.94
C LYS A 65 -9.66 0.97 2.51
N SER A 66 -9.65 0.83 3.82
CA SER A 66 -9.94 -0.44 4.50
C SER A 66 -11.01 -0.20 5.58
N LYS A 67 -11.34 -1.24 6.36
CA LYS A 67 -12.31 -1.11 7.45
C LYS A 67 -11.86 -0.12 8.52
N GLU A 68 -10.59 -0.22 8.91
CA GLU A 68 -10.02 0.55 10.04
C GLU A 68 -9.17 1.75 9.59
N PHE A 69 -8.82 1.84 8.30
CA PHE A 69 -7.90 2.87 7.79
C PHE A 69 -8.48 3.66 6.62
N THR A 70 -8.35 4.99 6.70
CA THR A 70 -8.66 5.93 5.63
C THR A 70 -7.36 6.50 5.05
N PHE A 71 -7.38 6.83 3.75
CA PHE A 71 -6.25 7.51 3.11
C PHE A 71 -5.85 8.77 3.88
N GLU A 72 -6.81 9.61 4.26
CA GLU A 72 -6.54 10.88 4.93
C GLU A 72 -5.85 10.67 6.29
N GLY A 73 -6.28 9.67 7.06
CA GLY A 73 -5.64 9.32 8.34
C GLY A 73 -4.20 8.85 8.16
N LEU A 74 -3.95 7.97 7.18
CA LEU A 74 -2.59 7.51 6.85
C LEU A 74 -1.72 8.64 6.31
N TRP A 75 -2.29 9.51 5.48
CA TRP A 75 -1.59 10.63 4.85
C TRP A 75 -1.12 11.67 5.88
N LYS A 76 -1.91 11.92 6.93
CA LYS A 76 -1.53 12.81 8.04
C LYS A 76 -0.28 12.34 8.77
N HIS A 77 -0.08 11.02 8.91
CA HIS A 77 1.07 10.44 9.62
C HIS A 77 2.18 9.94 8.69
N ARG A 78 2.10 10.22 7.37
CA ARG A 78 3.06 9.71 6.39
C ARG A 78 4.49 10.12 6.73
N VAL A 79 5.43 9.25 6.39
CA VAL A 79 6.86 9.52 6.55
C VAL A 79 7.46 9.68 5.16
N LYS A 80 8.14 10.82 4.93
CA LYS A 80 8.89 11.05 3.68
C LYS A 80 10.24 10.34 3.77
N ARG A 81 10.55 9.49 2.79
CA ARG A 81 11.85 8.81 2.60
C ARG A 81 12.13 8.65 1.11
N SER A 82 13.31 8.19 0.74
CA SER A 82 13.64 7.88 -0.64
C SER A 82 13.62 6.37 -0.89
N PHE A 83 13.12 5.97 -2.07
CA PHE A 83 13.36 4.67 -2.66
C PHE A 83 14.44 4.84 -3.74
N GLY A 84 15.69 4.50 -3.40
CA GLY A 84 16.84 4.94 -4.20
C GLY A 84 16.87 6.48 -4.27
N ASN A 85 16.78 7.02 -5.48
CA ASN A 85 16.75 8.47 -5.72
C ASN A 85 15.34 9.06 -5.82
N ILE A 86 14.29 8.26 -5.66
CA ILE A 86 12.90 8.69 -5.83
C ILE A 86 12.32 9.06 -4.45
N PRO A 87 11.87 10.30 -4.22
CA PRO A 87 11.20 10.66 -2.98
C PRO A 87 9.81 10.02 -2.92
N CYS A 88 9.55 9.31 -1.83
CA CYS A 88 8.33 8.54 -1.59
C CYS A 88 7.70 8.87 -0.23
N TYR A 89 6.40 8.60 -0.12
CA TYR A 89 5.67 8.67 1.14
C TYR A 89 5.32 7.27 1.62
N TYR A 90 5.71 6.97 2.85
CA TYR A 90 5.47 5.68 3.48
C TYR A 90 4.47 5.82 4.61
N VAL A 91 3.69 4.76 4.83
CA VAL A 91 2.87 4.64 6.04
C VAL A 91 3.78 4.69 7.28
N SER A 92 3.32 5.38 8.32
CA SER A 92 4.07 5.49 9.57
C SER A 92 4.34 4.12 10.18
N ILE A 93 5.43 3.98 10.94
CA ILE A 93 5.70 2.73 11.66
C ILE A 93 4.56 2.37 12.65
N HIS A 94 3.86 3.37 13.18
CA HIS A 94 2.74 3.17 14.08
C HIS A 94 1.56 2.54 13.36
N ASP A 95 1.18 3.11 12.21
CA ASP A 95 0.04 2.64 11.43
C ASP A 95 0.36 1.30 10.77
N LEU A 96 1.59 1.10 10.29
CA LEU A 96 2.04 -0.19 9.75
C LEU A 96 1.94 -1.32 10.81
N ILE A 97 2.29 -1.04 12.08
CA ILE A 97 2.11 -2.02 13.16
C ILE A 97 0.63 -2.32 13.39
N LYS A 98 -0.26 -1.33 13.33
CA LYS A 98 -1.71 -1.54 13.49
C LYS A 98 -2.26 -2.37 12.34
N MET A 99 -1.93 -2.03 11.09
CA MET A 99 -2.34 -2.76 9.89
C MET A 99 -1.91 -4.23 9.95
N LYS A 100 -0.64 -4.50 10.30
CA LYS A 100 -0.10 -5.86 10.42
C LYS A 100 -0.74 -6.67 11.56
N LYS A 101 -1.25 -6.03 12.61
CA LYS A 101 -2.00 -6.72 13.67
C LYS A 101 -3.40 -7.10 13.21
N GLU A 102 -4.06 -6.22 12.46
CA GLU A 102 -5.41 -6.48 11.94
C GLU A 102 -5.42 -7.66 10.96
N THR A 103 -4.42 -7.75 10.07
CA THR A 103 -4.34 -8.88 9.11
C THR A 103 -4.09 -10.23 9.77
N GLY A 104 -3.44 -10.26 10.94
CA GLY A 104 -3.30 -11.45 11.79
C GLY A 104 -2.50 -12.63 11.22
N ARG A 105 -1.98 -12.54 9.99
CA ARG A 105 -1.22 -13.64 9.35
C ARG A 105 0.04 -13.94 10.19
N PRO A 106 0.48 -15.21 10.29
CA PRO A 106 1.67 -15.57 11.08
C PRO A 106 2.91 -14.71 10.75
N LYS A 107 3.13 -14.43 9.46
CA LYS A 107 4.22 -13.55 8.98
C LYS A 107 4.08 -12.11 9.47
N ASP A 108 2.85 -11.59 9.53
CA ASP A 108 2.60 -10.22 9.95
C ASP A 108 2.82 -10.06 11.47
N LEU A 109 2.52 -11.10 12.27
CA LEU A 109 2.83 -11.11 13.70
C LEU A 109 4.35 -11.10 13.97
N ILE A 110 5.13 -11.78 13.15
CA ILE A 110 6.60 -11.69 13.19
C ILE A 110 7.05 -10.27 12.84
N ASP A 111 6.51 -9.68 11.77
CA ASP A 111 6.80 -8.30 11.38
C ASP A 111 6.49 -7.31 12.51
N VAL A 112 5.36 -7.46 13.20
CA VAL A 112 4.98 -6.61 14.36
C VAL A 112 6.03 -6.68 15.46
N LYS A 113 6.57 -7.86 15.78
CA LYS A 113 7.63 -8.01 16.79
C LYS A 113 8.88 -7.24 16.39
N VAL A 114 9.30 -7.33 15.12
CA VAL A 114 10.48 -6.61 14.61
C VAL A 114 10.25 -5.10 14.56
N LEU A 115 9.10 -4.66 14.03
CA LEU A 115 8.74 -3.24 13.94
C LEU A 115 8.70 -2.57 15.33
N LYS A 116 8.17 -3.27 16.35
CA LYS A 116 8.21 -2.78 17.74
C LYS A 116 9.64 -2.60 18.27
N LYS A 117 10.56 -3.52 17.93
CA LYS A 117 11.98 -3.39 18.31
C LYS A 117 12.64 -2.20 17.62
N ILE A 118 12.41 -2.02 16.31
CA ILE A 118 12.93 -0.88 15.54
C ILE A 118 12.44 0.44 16.14
N LYS A 119 11.13 0.54 16.43
CA LYS A 119 10.53 1.71 17.06
C LYS A 119 11.17 2.05 18.41
N LYS A 120 11.43 1.06 19.27
CA LYS A 120 12.05 1.27 20.59
C LYS A 120 13.50 1.74 20.52
N LYS A 121 14.25 1.34 19.49
CA LYS A 121 15.68 1.64 19.39
C LYS A 121 15.99 2.96 18.67
N ASN A 122 15.00 3.73 18.21
CA ASN A 122 15.20 4.92 17.36
C ASN A 122 16.16 4.66 16.17
N ILE A 123 16.23 3.41 15.68
CA ILE A 123 17.10 3.06 14.58
C ILE A 123 16.54 3.77 13.35
N LYS A 124 17.28 4.77 12.85
CA LYS A 124 17.03 5.37 11.54
C LYS A 124 17.21 4.25 10.52
N ILE A 125 16.10 3.73 10.01
CA ILE A 125 16.13 2.83 8.86
C ILE A 125 16.62 3.69 7.68
N VAL A 126 17.83 3.38 7.20
CA VAL A 126 18.40 3.89 5.95
C VAL A 126 17.78 3.10 4.81
#